data_AF-A0A7C7R278-F1
#
_entry.id   AF-A0A7C7R278-F1
#
_cell.length_a   1.000
_cell.length_b   1.000
_cell.length_c   1.000
_cell.angle_alpha   90.00
_cell.angle_beta   90.00
_cell.angle_gamma   90.00
#
_symmetry.space_group_name_H-M   'P 1'
#
loop_
_entity.id
_entity.type
_entity.pdbx_description
1 polymer ?
#
loop_
_entity_poly.entity_id
_entity_poly.type
_entity_poly.pdbx_seq_one_letter_code
_entity_poly.pdbx_strand_id
1 'polypeptide(L)'
;MGNTKGLLCRLCGQVLEPGQGDFYVVRIEAVADPTPPSFTEEDLLRDPREEIERLLEAMRGLSAEEALAQVYRNVTAYLCGPCYRRWIDQIA
;
A
#
# COMPACT_ATOMS: atom_id res chain seq x y z
N MET A 1 23.95 -17.23 18.20
CA MET A 1 22.59 -17.78 18.04
C MET A 1 21.64 -16.65 17.66
N GLY A 2 21.25 -16.58 16.39
CA GLY A 2 20.37 -15.52 15.88
C GLY A 2 18.95 -15.71 16.38
N ASN A 3 18.40 -14.66 16.99
CA ASN A 3 17.05 -14.57 17.53
C ASN A 3 16.03 -14.61 16.37
N THR A 4 15.64 -15.80 15.92
CA THR A 4 14.64 -15.98 14.87
C THR A 4 13.26 -15.99 15.53
N LYS A 5 12.66 -14.80 15.68
CA LYS A 5 11.20 -14.72 15.73
C LYS A 5 10.68 -15.48 14.50
N GLY A 6 9.97 -16.58 14.71
CA GLY A 6 9.44 -17.39 13.62
C GLY A 6 8.65 -16.53 12.63
N LEU A 7 8.84 -16.76 11.33
CA LEU A 7 8.00 -16.14 10.32
C LEU A 7 6.58 -16.68 10.50
N LEU A 8 5.58 -15.81 10.45
CA LEU A 8 4.19 -16.21 10.62
C LEU A 8 3.43 -15.98 9.33
N CYS A 9 2.59 -16.94 8.95
CA CYS A 9 1.61 -16.76 7.90
C CYS A 9 0.70 -15.59 8.29
N ARG A 10 0.60 -14.58 7.41
CA ARG A 10 -0.18 -13.37 7.67
C ARG A 10 -1.68 -13.64 7.86
N LEU A 11 -2.20 -14.73 7.27
CA LEU A 11 -3.63 -15.04 7.30
C LEU A 11 -4.03 -16.02 8.40
N CYS A 12 -3.26 -17.10 8.61
CA CYS A 12 -3.61 -18.12 9.61
C CYS A 12 -2.71 -18.16 10.85
N GLY A 13 -1.61 -17.39 10.87
CA GLY A 13 -0.67 -17.35 11.99
C GLY A 13 0.25 -18.57 12.12
N GLN A 14 0.19 -19.54 11.22
CA GLN A 14 1.10 -20.69 11.22
C GLN A 14 2.57 -20.25 11.15
N VAL A 15 3.44 -20.89 11.94
CA VAL A 15 4.89 -20.71 11.84
C VAL A 15 5.41 -21.27 10.52
N LEU A 16 6.21 -20.47 9.83
CA LEU A 16 6.82 -20.77 8.54
C LEU A 16 8.32 -20.97 8.73
N GLU A 17 8.84 -22.03 8.14
CA GLU A 17 10.25 -22.40 8.25
C GLU A 17 10.99 -22.10 6.93
N PRO A 18 11.88 -21.10 6.90
CA PRO A 18 12.74 -20.84 5.74
C PRO A 18 13.51 -22.08 5.29
N GLY A 19 13.71 -22.20 3.97
CA GLY A 19 14.50 -23.26 3.36
C GLY A 19 13.71 -24.51 2.98
N GLN A 20 12.45 -24.65 3.42
CA GLN A 20 11.59 -25.78 3.04
C GLN A 20 10.84 -25.56 1.71
N GLY A 21 10.71 -24.31 1.26
CA GLY A 21 10.02 -23.98 0.00
C GLY A 21 8.49 -24.16 0.07
N ASP A 22 7.90 -24.12 1.26
CA ASP A 22 6.49 -24.42 1.54
C ASP A 22 5.62 -23.18 1.80
N PHE A 23 6.20 -21.98 1.69
CA PHE A 23 5.51 -20.71 1.81
C PHE A 23 5.92 -19.71 0.73
N TYR A 24 5.06 -18.71 0.54
CA TYR A 24 5.22 -17.67 -0.46
C TYR A 24 5.57 -16.34 0.23
N VAL A 25 6.50 -15.61 -0.39
CA VAL A 25 6.77 -14.20 -0.07
C VAL A 25 6.01 -13.35 -1.08
N VAL A 26 4.94 -12.72 -0.61
CA VAL A 26 4.09 -11.84 -1.41
C VAL A 26 4.58 -10.41 -1.24
N ARG A 27 4.94 -9.76 -2.36
CA ARG A 27 5.32 -8.35 -2.40
C ARG A 27 4.28 -7.59 -3.20
N ILE A 28 3.61 -6.65 -2.56
CA ILE A 28 2.59 -5.81 -3.17
C ILE A 28 3.12 -4.39 -3.22
N GLU A 29 3.09 -3.81 -4.41
CA GLU A 29 3.39 -2.41 -4.65
C GLU A 29 2.13 -1.73 -5.16
N ALA A 30 1.75 -0.64 -4.50
CA ALA A 30 0.68 0.23 -4.93
C ALA A 30 1.26 1.63 -5.13
N VAL A 31 1.04 2.18 -6.32
CA VAL A 31 1.46 3.52 -6.72
C VAL A 31 0.20 4.27 -7.12
N ALA A 32 0.03 5.49 -6.62
CA ALA A 32 -1.05 6.36 -7.07
C ALA A 32 -0.89 6.63 -8.57
N ASP A 33 -2.02 6.77 -9.26
CA ASP A 33 -2.04 7.10 -10.68
C ASP A 33 -1.18 8.35 -10.94
N PRO A 34 -0.08 8.24 -11.72
CA PRO A 34 0.79 9.37 -12.00
C PRO A 34 0.25 10.27 -13.12
N THR A 35 -0.91 9.93 -13.70
CA THR A 35 -1.54 10.70 -14.77
C THR A 35 -1.87 12.11 -14.26
N PRO A 36 -1.51 13.17 -15.01
CA PRO A 36 -1.86 14.53 -14.63
C PRO A 36 -3.38 14.69 -14.45
N PRO A 37 -3.83 15.52 -13.49
CA PRO A 37 -5.25 15.80 -13.33
C PRO A 37 -5.82 16.42 -14.61
N SER A 38 -7.02 15.97 -14.98
CA SER A 38 -7.81 16.57 -16.06
C SER A 38 -8.52 17.82 -15.54
N PHE A 39 -8.42 18.92 -16.27
CA PHE A 39 -9.13 20.17 -15.93
C PHE A 39 -10.24 20.44 -16.94
N THR A 40 -11.37 20.91 -16.44
CA THR A 40 -12.47 21.46 -17.26
C THR A 40 -12.24 22.95 -17.55
N GLU A 41 -13.01 23.54 -18.47
CA GLU A 41 -12.93 24.99 -18.71
C GLU A 41 -13.35 25.79 -17.47
N GLU A 42 -14.34 25.30 -16.72
CA GLU A 42 -14.79 25.90 -15.47
C GLU A 42 -13.68 25.90 -14.41
N ASP A 43 -12.84 24.86 -14.34
CA ASP A 43 -11.72 24.81 -13.39
C ASP A 43 -10.69 25.91 -13.66
N LEU A 44 -10.48 26.26 -14.93
CA LEU A 44 -9.53 27.30 -15.33
C LEU A 44 -10.03 28.72 -14.99
N LEU A 45 -11.33 28.88 -14.76
CA LEU A 45 -11.94 30.16 -14.38
C LEU A 45 -11.93 30.41 -12.87
N ARG A 46 -11.60 29.40 -12.06
CA ARG A 46 -11.54 29.50 -10.59
C ARG A 46 -10.34 30.35 -10.15
N ASP A 47 -10.45 31.02 -9.00
CA ASP A 47 -9.30 31.73 -8.42
C ASP A 47 -8.24 30.72 -7.95
N PRO A 48 -7.03 30.71 -8.55
CA PRO A 48 -5.99 29.78 -8.16
C PRO A 48 -5.56 29.93 -6.69
N ARG A 49 -5.65 31.14 -6.12
CA ARG A 49 -5.24 31.38 -4.72
C ARG A 49 -6.18 30.69 -3.74
N GLU A 50 -7.48 30.84 -3.95
CA GLU A 50 -8.51 30.22 -3.11
C GLU A 50 -8.41 28.68 -3.20
N GLU A 51 -8.15 28.15 -4.40
CA GLU A 51 -7.98 26.71 -4.57
C GLU A 51 -6.73 26.17 -3.87
N ILE A 52 -5.61 26.89 -3.95
CA ILE A 52 -4.39 26.53 -3.22
C ILE A 52 -4.64 26.53 -1.70
N GLU A 53 -5.32 27.54 -1.17
CA GLU A 53 -5.64 27.62 0.26
C GLU A 53 -6.54 26.45 0.71
N ARG A 54 -7.55 26.10 -0.10
CA ARG A 54 -8.42 24.93 0.15
C ARG A 54 -7.62 23.63 0.22
N LEU A 55 -6.68 23.43 -0.72
CA LEU A 55 -5.83 22.24 -0.75
C LEU A 55 -4.89 22.18 0.46
N LEU A 56 -4.28 23.32 0.82
CA LEU A 56 -3.42 23.41 2.00
C LEU A 56 -4.17 23.12 3.29
N GLU A 57 -5.43 23.57 3.42
CA GLU A 57 -6.28 23.24 4.56
C GLU A 57 -6.60 21.74 4.63
N ALA A 58 -6.97 21.14 3.49
CA ALA A 58 -7.27 19.70 3.42
C ALA A 58 -6.06 18.83 3.83
N MET A 59 -4.84 19.31 3.60
CA MET A 59 -3.61 18.61 3.94
C MET A 59 -3.08 18.92 5.35
N ARG A 60 -3.60 19.94 6.03
CA ARG A 60 -3.00 20.51 7.24
C ARG A 60 -2.93 19.53 8.43
N GLY A 61 -3.78 18.51 8.43
CA GLY A 61 -3.82 17.46 9.46
C GLY A 61 -3.00 16.20 9.14
N LEU A 62 -2.37 16.11 7.97
CA LEU A 62 -1.62 14.94 7.56
C LEU A 62 -0.15 15.05 7.97
N SER A 63 0.38 14.01 8.61
CA SER A 63 1.83 13.84 8.72
C SER A 63 2.44 13.52 7.35
N ALA A 64 3.75 13.75 7.22
CA ALA A 64 4.48 13.41 5.99
C ALA A 64 4.37 11.91 5.65
N GLU A 65 4.35 11.04 6.66
CA GLU A 65 4.19 9.59 6.49
C GLU A 65 2.80 9.24 5.94
N GLU A 66 1.74 9.87 6.46
CA GLU A 66 0.37 9.67 5.98
C GLU A 66 0.14 10.22 4.57
N ALA A 67 0.81 11.33 4.23
CA ALA A 67 0.78 11.88 2.87
C ALA A 67 1.51 10.94 1.88
N LEU A 68 2.70 10.43 2.24
CA LEU A 68 3.45 9.49 1.43
C LEU A 68 2.71 8.16 1.23
N ALA A 69 2.04 7.66 2.27
CA ALA A 69 1.25 6.44 2.20
C ALA A 69 0.08 6.50 1.19
N GLN A 70 -0.34 7.70 0.79
CA GLN A 70 -1.35 7.90 -0.25
C GLN A 70 -0.77 7.85 -1.68
N VAL A 71 0.54 8.02 -1.83
CA VAL A 71 1.24 8.04 -3.13
C VAL A 71 1.91 6.69 -3.42
N TYR A 72 2.54 6.10 -2.41
CA TYR A 72 3.31 4.88 -2.55
C TYR A 72 3.16 3.99 -1.34
N ARG A 73 2.88 2.71 -1.58
CA ARG A 73 2.83 1.70 -0.53
C ARG A 73 3.47 0.40 -0.98
N ASN A 74 4.40 -0.08 -0.16
CA ASN A 74 4.99 -1.39 -0.31
C ASN A 74 4.63 -2.27 0.90
N VAL A 75 4.09 -3.47 0.64
CA VAL A 75 3.79 -4.45 1.68
C VAL A 75 4.45 -5.77 1.31
N THR A 76 5.18 -6.34 2.28
CA THR A 76 5.68 -7.71 2.21
C THR A 76 4.92 -8.57 3.21
N ALA A 77 4.36 -9.67 2.73
CA ALA A 77 3.64 -10.64 3.55
C ALA A 77 4.13 -12.07 3.26
N TYR A 78 4.09 -12.92 4.29
CA TYR A 78 4.41 -14.33 4.18
C TYR A 78 3.13 -15.15 4.26
N LEU A 79 2.90 -16.06 3.32
CA LEU A 79 1.69 -16.89 3.27
C LEU A 79 2.07 -18.37 3.11
N CYS A 80 1.49 -19.26 3.93
CA CYS A 80 1.61 -20.70 3.69
C CYS A 80 0.92 -21.09 2.37
N GLY A 81 1.33 -22.21 1.77
CA GLY A 81 0.79 -22.65 0.47
C GLY A 81 -0.75 -22.70 0.36
N PRO A 82 -1.50 -23.18 1.38
CA PRO A 82 -2.97 -23.14 1.35
C PRO A 82 -3.54 -21.71 1.39
N CYS A 83 -2.99 -20.84 2.24
CA CYS A 83 -3.43 -19.45 2.35
C CYS A 83 -3.12 -18.63 1.10
N TYR A 84 -1.95 -18.86 0.49
CA TYR A 84 -1.58 -18.21 -0.77
C TYR A 84 -2.57 -18.55 -1.88
N ARG A 85 -2.90 -19.84 -2.07
CA ARG A 85 -3.86 -20.27 -3.10
C ARG A 85 -5.22 -19.59 -2.96
N ARG A 86 -5.77 -19.55 -1.74
CA ARG A 86 -7.04 -18.84 -1.49
C ARG A 86 -6.92 -17.34 -1.73
N TRP A 87 -5.80 -16.73 -1.34
CA TRP A 87 -5.59 -15.30 -1.43
C TRP A 87 -5.44 -14.82 -2.89
N ILE A 88 -4.68 -15.55 -3.72
CA ILE A 88 -4.46 -15.16 -5.12
C ILE A 88 -5.76 -15.23 -5.93
N ASP A 89 -6.61 -16.24 -5.69
CA ASP A 89 -7.91 -16.38 -6.35
C ASP A 89 -8.91 -15.26 -6.00
N GLN A 90 -8.67 -14.50 -4.93
CA GLN A 90 -9.54 -13.39 -4.49
C GLN A 90 -9.12 -12.03 -5.04
N ILE A 91 -7.91 -11.91 -5.57
CA ILE A 91 -7.32 -10.63 -6.00
C ILE A 91 -6.94 -10.61 -7.48
N ALA A 92 -6.83 -11.78 -8.11
CA ALA A 92 -6.59 -11.98 -9.53
C ALA A 92 -7.91 -12.19 -10.27
#